data_AF-A0A4R2L5T2-F1
#
_entry.id   AF-A0A4R2L5T2-F1
#
_cell.length_a   1.000
_cell.length_b   1.000
_cell.length_c   1.000
_cell.angle_alpha   90.00
_cell.angle_beta   90.00
_cell.angle_gamma   90.00
#
_symmetry.space_group_name_H-M   'P 1'
#
loop_
_entity.id
_entity.type
_entity.pdbx_description
1 polymer ?
#
loop_
_entity_poly.entity_id
_entity_poly.type
_entity_poly.pdbx_seq_one_letter_code
_entity_poly.pdbx_strand_id
1 'polypeptide(L)'
;MAQNPFAEFANFDVSKVLGDLKLPGVDVEAIVASQRKNIEALTEANKVALAGVQAVAKRQAEILSQAIAEANSVAKELTSLSSNPQELSAKQAALTKEAFEKALANARELAELVNKSNAEAFALINARVNESLEELKALVAKK
;
A
#
# COMPACT_ATOMS: atom_id res chain seq x y z
N MET A 1 -13.19 -14.72 -1.70
CA MET A 1 -12.88 -13.71 -2.74
C MET A 1 -13.17 -12.36 -2.15
N ALA A 2 -12.18 -11.48 -2.00
CA ALA A 2 -12.45 -10.11 -1.57
C ALA A 2 -13.23 -9.42 -2.69
N GLN A 3 -14.47 -9.03 -2.40
CA GLN A 3 -15.26 -8.19 -3.30
C GLN A 3 -14.47 -6.89 -3.48
N ASN A 4 -14.03 -6.62 -4.70
CA ASN A 4 -13.37 -5.36 -5.01
C ASN A 4 -14.46 -4.29 -5.00
N PRO A 5 -14.54 -3.41 -3.99
CA PRO A 5 -15.66 -2.47 -3.83
C PRO A 5 -15.72 -1.44 -4.97
N PHE A 6 -14.70 -1.41 -5.81
CA PHE A 6 -14.60 -0.57 -7.00
C PHE A 6 -15.03 -1.25 -8.30
N ALA A 7 -15.31 -2.56 -8.29
CA ALA A 7 -15.74 -3.29 -9.48
C ALA A 7 -17.09 -2.77 -10.03
N GLU A 8 -17.97 -2.29 -9.16
CA GLU A 8 -19.23 -1.68 -9.58
C GLU A 8 -19.02 -0.35 -10.32
N PHE A 9 -18.02 0.46 -9.90
CA PHE A 9 -17.67 1.71 -10.60
C PHE A 9 -17.02 1.45 -11.96
N ALA A 10 -16.20 0.40 -12.09
CA ALA A 10 -15.56 0.04 -13.36
C ALA A 10 -16.57 -0.44 -14.42
N ASN A 11 -17.71 -0.98 -14.00
CA ASN A 11 -18.77 -1.46 -14.88
C ASN A 11 -19.84 -0.40 -15.19
N PHE A 12 -19.68 0.83 -14.72
CA PHE A 12 -20.61 1.92 -15.00
C PHE A 12 -20.43 2.43 -16.43
N ASP A 13 -21.37 2.10 -17.31
CA ASP A 13 -21.36 2.52 -18.72
C ASP A 13 -21.87 3.96 -18.87
N VAL A 14 -20.94 4.91 -18.71
CA VAL A 14 -21.18 6.35 -18.87
C VAL A 14 -21.69 6.68 -20.28
N SER A 15 -21.30 5.89 -21.29
CA SER A 15 -21.69 6.14 -22.69
C SER A 15 -23.19 5.91 -22.93
N LYS A 16 -23.79 4.93 -22.25
CA LYS A 16 -25.24 4.71 -22.26
C LYS A 16 -26.02 5.84 -21.58
N VAL A 17 -25.53 6.34 -20.45
CA VAL A 17 -26.22 7.40 -19.70
C VAL A 17 -26.17 8.74 -20.43
N LEU A 18 -25.06 9.04 -21.13
CA LEU A 18 -24.87 10.30 -21.83
C LEU A 18 -25.34 10.29 -23.29
N GLY A 19 -25.34 9.13 -23.96
CA GLY A 19 -25.77 9.00 -25.36
C GLY A 19 -27.24 9.40 -25.61
N ASP A 20 -28.10 9.23 -24.59
CA ASP A 20 -29.51 9.62 -24.64
C ASP A 20 -29.73 11.13 -24.32
N LEU A 21 -28.73 11.80 -23.75
CA LEU A 21 -28.76 13.22 -23.38
C LEU A 21 -27.98 14.04 -24.42
N LYS A 22 -28.60 14.33 -25.57
CA LYS A 22 -28.08 15.34 -26.51
C LYS A 22 -28.17 16.74 -25.89
N LEU A 23 -27.17 17.11 -25.10
CA LEU A 23 -27.06 18.42 -24.48
C LEU A 23 -26.29 19.37 -25.43
N PRO A 24 -26.96 20.35 -26.07
CA PRO A 24 -26.28 21.30 -26.94
C PRO A 24 -25.23 22.10 -26.15
N GLY A 25 -24.00 22.15 -26.67
CA GLY A 25 -22.86 22.83 -26.04
C GLY A 25 -22.01 21.96 -25.10
N VAL A 26 -22.27 20.65 -25.00
CA VAL A 26 -21.49 19.71 -24.19
C VAL A 26 -20.72 18.72 -25.08
N ASP A 27 -19.42 18.59 -24.85
CA ASP A 27 -18.52 17.67 -25.55
C ASP A 27 -18.57 16.28 -24.87
N VAL A 28 -19.46 15.41 -25.35
CA VAL A 28 -19.72 14.10 -24.74
C VAL A 28 -18.51 13.18 -24.86
N GLU A 29 -17.79 13.23 -25.97
CA GLU A 29 -16.54 12.50 -26.18
C GLU A 29 -15.48 12.88 -25.15
N ALA A 30 -15.33 14.17 -24.85
CA ALA A 30 -14.41 14.63 -23.80
C ALA A 30 -14.81 14.12 -22.40
N ILE A 31 -16.12 14.06 -22.09
CA ILE A 31 -16.60 13.50 -20.82
C ILE A 31 -16.28 12.01 -20.74
N VAL A 32 -16.58 11.23 -21.79
CA VAL A 32 -16.29 9.79 -21.82
C VAL A 32 -14.78 9.53 -21.67
N ALA A 33 -13.94 10.32 -22.33
CA ALA A 33 -12.49 10.24 -22.16
C ALA A 33 -12.04 10.54 -20.72
N SER A 34 -12.59 11.59 -20.11
CA SER A 34 -12.33 11.96 -18.71
C SER A 34 -12.72 10.84 -17.73
N GLN A 35 -13.84 10.16 -17.97
CA GLN A 35 -14.27 9.02 -17.15
C GLN A 35 -13.37 7.80 -17.32
N ARG A 36 -12.90 7.52 -18.54
CA ARG A 36 -11.90 6.46 -18.77
C ARG A 36 -10.65 6.71 -17.92
N LYS A 37 -10.12 7.94 -17.93
CA LYS A 37 -8.98 8.32 -17.10
C LYS A 37 -9.23 8.18 -15.60
N ASN A 38 -10.46 8.44 -15.12
CA ASN A 38 -10.82 8.20 -13.72
C ASN A 38 -10.70 6.72 -13.35
N ILE A 39 -11.22 5.83 -14.20
CA ILE A 39 -11.15 4.38 -13.99
C ILE A 39 -9.70 3.91 -14.00
N GLU A 40 -8.88 4.41 -14.93
CA GLU A 40 -7.46 4.09 -15.01
C GLU A 40 -6.71 4.53 -13.74
N ALA A 41 -6.91 5.77 -13.28
CA ALA A 41 -6.28 6.27 -12.07
C ALA A 41 -6.66 5.46 -10.81
N LEU A 42 -7.95 5.12 -10.67
CA LEU A 42 -8.42 4.24 -9.58
C LEU A 42 -7.83 2.83 -9.68
N THR A 43 -7.68 2.30 -10.89
CA THR A 43 -7.09 0.98 -11.13
C THR A 43 -5.61 0.97 -10.73
N GLU A 44 -4.85 1.99 -11.12
CA GLU A 44 -3.43 2.11 -10.76
C GLU A 44 -3.25 2.33 -9.24
N ALA A 45 -4.06 3.18 -8.63
CA ALA A 45 -4.03 3.37 -7.17
C ALA A 45 -4.31 2.05 -6.41
N ASN A 46 -5.26 1.24 -6.89
CA ASN A 46 -5.54 -0.08 -6.33
C ASN A 46 -4.38 -1.06 -6.53
N LYS A 47 -3.70 -1.04 -7.68
CA LYS A 47 -2.52 -1.88 -7.91
C LYS A 47 -1.40 -1.52 -6.94
N VAL A 48 -1.14 -0.23 -6.71
CA VAL A 48 -0.16 0.25 -5.73
C VAL A 48 -0.52 -0.24 -4.32
N ALA A 49 -1.78 -0.08 -3.90
CA ALA A 49 -2.24 -0.56 -2.60
C ALA A 49 -2.04 -2.08 -2.43
N LEU A 50 -2.38 -2.87 -3.45
CA LEU A 50 -2.17 -4.33 -3.43
C LEU A 50 -0.69 -4.70 -3.39
N ALA A 51 0.17 -4.00 -4.13
CA ALA A 51 1.61 -4.18 -4.08
C ALA A 51 2.17 -3.87 -2.67
N GLY A 52 1.64 -2.84 -2.01
CA GLY A 52 1.96 -2.52 -0.61
C GLY A 52 1.62 -3.66 0.34
N VAL A 53 0.41 -4.23 0.23
CA VAL A 53 0.00 -5.40 1.04
C VAL A 53 0.92 -6.60 0.79
N GLN A 54 1.28 -6.86 -0.46
CA GLN A 54 2.21 -7.94 -0.81
C GLN A 54 3.61 -7.69 -0.22
N ALA A 55 4.09 -6.46 -0.26
CA ALA A 55 5.38 -6.09 0.32
C ALA A 55 5.40 -6.29 1.85
N VAL A 56 4.34 -5.88 2.54
CA VAL A 56 4.17 -6.11 3.99
C VAL A 56 4.13 -7.61 4.30
N ALA A 57 3.35 -8.39 3.55
CA ALA A 57 3.25 -9.84 3.76
C ALA A 57 4.60 -10.54 3.55
N LYS A 58 5.33 -10.17 2.49
CA LYS A 58 6.68 -10.68 2.23
C LYS A 58 7.62 -10.34 3.39
N ARG A 59 7.60 -9.10 3.85
CA ARG A 59 8.47 -8.67 4.95
C ARG A 59 8.15 -9.39 6.26
N GLN A 60 6.86 -9.62 6.55
CA GLN A 60 6.44 -10.39 7.72
C GLN A 60 6.96 -11.83 7.69
N ALA A 61 7.01 -12.47 6.51
CA ALA A 61 7.58 -13.81 6.34
C ALA A 61 9.10 -13.83 6.55
N GLU A 62 9.81 -12.81 6.06
CA GLU A 62 11.24 -12.64 6.30
C GLU A 62 11.56 -12.46 7.78
N ILE A 63 10.81 -11.61 8.49
CA ILE A 63 10.95 -11.40 9.93
C ILE A 63 10.75 -12.72 10.69
N LEU A 64 9.76 -13.53 10.31
CA LEU A 64 9.54 -14.84 10.92
C LEU A 64 10.72 -15.79 10.69
N SER A 65 11.22 -15.85 9.45
CA SER A 65 12.39 -16.68 9.12
C SER A 65 13.63 -16.28 9.93
N GLN A 66 13.87 -14.97 10.07
CA GLN A 66 14.94 -14.42 10.91
C GLN A 66 14.75 -14.80 12.38
N ALA A 67 13.54 -14.65 12.93
CA ALA A 67 13.25 -14.99 14.32
C ALA A 67 13.48 -16.49 14.62
N ILE A 68 13.13 -17.40 13.71
CA ILE A 68 13.39 -18.84 13.87
C ILE A 68 14.90 -19.14 13.85
N ALA A 69 15.66 -18.52 12.96
CA ALA A 69 17.11 -18.69 12.89
C ALA A 69 17.78 -18.19 14.18
N GLU A 70 17.36 -17.03 14.67
CA GLU A 70 17.87 -16.43 15.91
C GLU A 70 17.54 -17.28 17.14
N ALA A 71 16.30 -17.75 17.27
CA ALA A 71 15.89 -18.61 18.39
C ALA A 71 16.76 -19.89 18.47
N ASN A 72 17.06 -20.50 17.33
CA ASN A 72 17.96 -21.66 17.27
C ASN A 72 19.39 -21.32 17.70
N SER A 73 19.89 -20.14 17.31
CA SER A 73 21.22 -19.66 17.71
C SER A 73 21.29 -19.41 19.21
N VAL A 74 20.31 -18.68 19.75
CA VAL A 74 20.20 -18.35 21.17
C VAL A 74 20.13 -19.60 22.05
N ALA A 75 19.34 -20.60 21.64
CA ALA A 75 19.23 -21.86 22.37
C ALA A 75 20.57 -22.62 22.46
N LYS A 76 21.33 -22.67 21.36
CA LYS A 76 22.68 -23.26 21.35
C LYS A 76 23.63 -22.50 22.28
N GLU A 77 23.59 -21.17 22.21
CA GLU A 77 24.46 -20.30 23.02
C GLU A 77 24.16 -20.44 24.52
N LEU A 78 22.89 -20.39 24.92
CA LEU A 78 22.48 -20.57 26.33
C LEU A 78 22.87 -21.96 26.87
N THR A 79 22.77 -23.00 26.05
CA THR A 79 23.17 -24.36 26.45
C THR A 79 24.67 -24.42 26.76
N SER A 80 25.49 -23.71 25.97
CA SER A 80 26.95 -23.66 26.16
C SER A 80 27.41 -22.90 27.42
N LEU A 81 26.57 -22.00 27.95
CA LEU A 81 26.87 -21.15 29.11
C LEU A 81 26.26 -21.66 30.43
N SER A 82 25.64 -22.84 30.42
CA SER A 82 24.87 -23.40 31.54
C SER A 82 25.65 -23.60 32.84
N SER A 83 26.98 -23.67 32.79
CA SER A 83 27.88 -23.85 33.93
C SER A 83 28.41 -22.53 34.54
N ASN A 84 28.09 -21.35 33.99
CA ASN A 84 28.54 -20.04 34.50
C ASN A 84 27.37 -19.05 34.75
N PRO A 85 26.86 -18.95 35.99
CA PRO A 85 25.67 -18.15 36.31
C PRO A 85 25.79 -16.64 36.04
N GLN A 86 26.96 -16.02 36.31
CA GLN A 86 27.18 -14.60 36.03
C GLN A 86 27.16 -14.31 34.52
N GLU A 87 27.81 -15.15 33.72
CA GLU A 87 27.88 -15.00 32.26
C GLU A 87 26.52 -15.23 31.62
N LEU A 88 25.75 -16.19 32.13
CA LEU A 88 24.37 -16.44 31.73
C LEU A 88 23.47 -15.21 31.93
N SER A 89 23.54 -14.58 33.10
CA SER A 89 22.75 -13.37 33.44
C SER A 89 23.07 -12.19 32.51
N ALA A 90 24.35 -11.89 32.31
CA ALA A 90 24.77 -10.81 31.42
C ALA A 90 24.32 -11.07 29.97
N LYS A 91 24.40 -12.32 29.52
CA LYS A 91 23.98 -12.72 28.18
C LYS A 91 22.46 -12.59 28.00
N GLN A 92 21.65 -13.00 28.98
CA GLN A 92 20.19 -12.84 28.93
C GLN A 92 19.77 -11.37 28.80
N ALA A 93 20.41 -10.47 29.54
CA ALA A 93 20.16 -9.04 29.43
C ALA A 93 20.51 -8.50 28.03
N ALA A 94 21.66 -8.91 27.48
CA ALA A 94 22.08 -8.52 26.13
C ALA A 94 21.11 -9.02 25.05
N LEU A 95 20.69 -10.29 25.13
CA LEU A 95 19.71 -10.89 24.20
C LEU A 95 18.35 -10.17 24.25
N THR A 96 17.91 -9.79 25.44
CA THR A 96 16.64 -9.06 25.61
C THR A 96 16.71 -7.68 24.97
N LYS A 97 17.83 -6.97 25.15
CA LYS A 97 18.07 -5.67 24.52
C LYS A 97 18.09 -5.79 22.98
N GLU A 98 18.83 -6.76 22.45
CA GLU A 98 18.92 -7.01 21.01
C GLU A 98 17.54 -7.35 20.41
N ALA A 99 16.77 -8.22 21.06
CA ALA A 99 15.43 -8.56 20.63
C ALA A 99 14.49 -7.34 20.59
N PHE A 100 14.58 -6.46 21.59
CA PHE A 100 13.80 -5.22 21.63
C PHE A 100 14.19 -4.25 20.50
N GLU A 101 15.49 -4.04 20.28
CA GLU A 101 15.99 -3.17 19.20
C GLU A 101 15.54 -3.68 17.82
N LYS A 102 15.61 -5.00 17.60
CA LYS A 102 15.11 -5.63 16.37
C LYS A 102 13.60 -5.51 16.19
N ALA A 103 12.82 -5.75 17.25
CA ALA A 103 11.37 -5.61 17.18
C ALA A 103 10.96 -4.18 16.80
N LEU A 104 11.64 -3.18 17.38
CA LEU A 104 11.42 -1.78 17.04
C LEU A 104 11.83 -1.44 15.60
N ALA A 105 12.95 -1.97 15.12
CA ALA A 105 13.38 -1.80 13.74
C ALA A 105 12.37 -2.40 12.75
N ASN A 106 11.93 -3.63 12.99
CA ASN A 106 10.93 -4.32 12.18
C ASN A 106 9.59 -3.55 12.16
N ALA A 107 9.14 -3.02 13.30
CA ALA A 107 7.92 -2.23 13.37
C ALA A 107 8.01 -0.93 12.54
N ARG A 108 9.16 -0.25 12.57
CA ARG A 108 9.41 0.95 11.76
C ARG A 108 9.37 0.63 10.27
N GLU A 109 10.04 -0.43 9.85
CA GLU A 109 10.08 -0.83 8.44
C GLU A 109 8.69 -1.20 7.90
N LEU A 110 7.90 -1.95 8.68
CA LEU A 110 6.52 -2.26 8.31
C LEU A 110 5.66 -0.99 8.20
N ALA A 111 5.83 -0.05 9.13
CA ALA A 111 5.12 1.24 9.08
C ALA A 111 5.54 2.07 7.85
N GLU A 112 6.82 2.07 7.49
CA GLU A 112 7.33 2.73 6.29
C GLU A 112 6.73 2.13 5.01
N LEU A 113 6.65 0.80 4.91
CA LEU A 113 6.03 0.12 3.76
C LEU A 113 4.55 0.51 3.59
N VAL A 114 3.79 0.52 4.68
CA VAL A 114 2.37 0.92 4.67
C VAL A 114 2.23 2.39 4.28
N ASN A 115 3.02 3.27 4.91
CA ASN A 115 2.96 4.71 4.64
C ASN A 115 3.33 5.04 3.20
N LYS A 116 4.37 4.39 2.67
CA LYS A 116 4.79 4.56 1.28
C LYS A 116 3.69 4.15 0.30
N SER A 117 3.10 2.97 0.48
CA SER A 117 2.00 2.50 -0.37
C SER A 117 0.80 3.46 -0.34
N ASN A 118 0.45 3.99 0.82
CA ASN A 118 -0.65 4.93 0.95
C ASN A 118 -0.33 6.28 0.29
N ALA A 119 0.88 6.80 0.47
CA ALA A 119 1.32 8.04 -0.13
C ALA A 119 1.34 7.96 -1.67
N GLU A 120 1.84 6.86 -2.23
CA GLU A 120 1.88 6.63 -3.68
C GLU A 120 0.47 6.51 -4.28
N ALA A 121 -0.43 5.76 -3.64
CA ALA A 121 -1.83 5.65 -4.09
C ALA A 121 -2.54 7.01 -4.00
N PHE A 122 -2.34 7.78 -2.93
CA PHE A 122 -2.91 9.11 -2.78
C PHE A 122 -2.39 10.10 -3.84
N ALA A 123 -1.09 10.04 -4.15
CA ALA A 123 -0.49 10.89 -5.17
C ALA A 123 -1.13 10.68 -6.56
N LEU A 124 -1.42 9.43 -6.93
CA LEU A 124 -2.11 9.10 -8.18
C LEU A 124 -3.52 9.71 -8.24
N ILE A 125 -4.29 9.59 -7.16
CA ILE A 125 -5.64 10.17 -7.09
C ILE A 125 -5.58 11.70 -7.11
N ASN A 126 -4.67 12.30 -6.37
CA ASN A 126 -4.49 13.76 -6.34
C ASN A 126 -4.10 14.30 -7.72
N ALA A 127 -3.20 13.61 -8.45
CA ALA A 127 -2.86 13.97 -9.81
C ALA A 127 -4.09 13.95 -10.73
N ARG A 128 -4.91 12.91 -10.64
CA ARG A 128 -6.14 12.80 -11.43
C ARG A 128 -7.15 13.88 -11.09
N VAL A 129 -7.34 14.22 -9.81
CA VAL A 129 -8.22 15.32 -9.39
C VAL A 129 -7.79 16.65 -10.02
N ASN A 130 -6.50 16.96 -10.00
CA ASN A 130 -5.98 18.19 -10.62
C ASN A 130 -6.22 18.19 -12.13
N GLU A 131 -5.97 17.07 -12.82
CA GLU A 131 -6.27 16.94 -14.25
C GLU A 131 -7.78 17.11 -14.54
N SER A 132 -8.66 16.54 -13.71
CA SER A 132 -10.11 16.71 -13.85
C SER A 132 -10.54 18.18 -13.73
N LEU A 133 -9.91 18.95 -12.85
CA LEU A 133 -10.19 20.39 -12.70
C LEU A 133 -9.77 21.18 -13.95
N GLU A 134 -8.66 20.82 -14.58
CA GLU A 134 -8.23 21.44 -15.85
C GLU A 134 -9.15 21.05 -17.02
N GLU A 135 -9.58 19.79 -17.08
CA GLU A 135 -10.57 19.33 -18.06
C GLU A 135 -11.91 20.08 -17.92
N LEU A 136 -12.38 20.28 -16.68
CA LEU A 136 -13.59 21.07 -16.42
C LEU A 136 -13.44 22.53 -16.86
N LYS A 137 -12.30 23.17 -16.59
CA LYS A 137 -12.02 24.53 -17.06
C LYS A 137 -12.08 24.61 -18.58
N ALA A 138 -11.48 23.66 -19.28
CA ALA A 138 -11.47 23.62 -20.74
C ALA A 138 -12.87 23.44 -21.34
N LEU A 139 -13.73 22.64 -20.69
CA LEU A 139 -15.13 22.47 -21.10
C LEU A 139 -15.95 23.74 -20.92
N VAL A 140 -15.73 24.50 -19.83
CA VAL A 140 -16.43 25.76 -19.55
C VAL A 140 -15.92 26.93 -20.41
N ALA A 141 -14.62 26.93 -20.74
CA ALA A 141 -13.99 27.97 -21.57
C ALA A 141 -14.30 27.85 -23.07
N LYS A 142 -14.83 26.70 -23.53
CA LYS A 142 -15.26 26.45 -24.92
C LYS A 142 -16.59 27.15 -25.31
N LYS A 143 -17.04 28.14 -24.51
CA LYS A 143 -18.26 28.91 -24.73
C LYS A 143 -18.06 30.09 -25.67
#